data_AF-A0A0N4XZB7-F1
#
_entry.id   AF-A0A0N4XZB7-F1
#
_cell.length_a   1.000
_cell.length_b   1.000
_cell.length_c   1.000
_cell.angle_alpha   90.00
_cell.angle_beta   90.00
_cell.angle_gamma   90.00
#
_symmetry.space_group_name_H-M   'P 1'
#
loop_
_entity.id
_entity.type
_entity.pdbx_description
1 polymer ?
#
loop_
_entity_poly.entity_id
_entity_poly.type
_entity_poly.pdbx_seq_one_letter_code
_entity_poly.pdbx_strand_id
1 'polypeptide(L)'
;MYRLLSGYGIARRLNRSLFFLHDSFDKRVLGYYCEMGQAFAKLANDSTLMRSTSLPGLEKIDGCNHVPFNIISNEAEYTIVPLATDHEGVPICYNYEDPSRYADHPAKSLMLNQIFAQNVRYFYDYLPEIRSLLEFSPHLQQRGERILEQLGSNITNAMCVHLRQGDYAFGSPLNSTLTLSAMRLLASRHNLSRYFLFGDDQSYMKGLASELTNLKEGKIAAYSVYDEFEDFYLASRLCDSFLIARSVSTFGWWLAFFVQNQNAVYYMYGSKYDRRIPEFFL
;
A
#
# COMPACT_ATOMS: atom_id res chain seq x y z
N MET A 1 -3.04 3.63 -2.47
CA MET A 1 -2.11 3.22 -3.55
C MET A 1 -2.68 2.30 -4.64
N TYR A 2 -3.28 1.12 -4.36
CA TYR A 2 -3.74 0.18 -5.42
C TYR A 2 -4.56 0.80 -6.56
N ARG A 3 -5.57 1.63 -6.21
CA ARG A 3 -6.44 2.28 -7.22
C ARG A 3 -5.63 3.06 -8.26
N LEU A 4 -4.70 3.88 -7.78
CA LEU A 4 -3.82 4.67 -8.62
C LEU A 4 -2.92 3.80 -9.51
N LEU A 5 -2.24 2.81 -8.93
CA LEU A 5 -1.22 2.06 -9.65
C LEU A 5 -1.82 1.02 -10.61
N SER A 6 -2.98 0.47 -10.30
CA SER A 6 -3.77 -0.29 -11.27
C SER A 6 -4.28 0.59 -12.39
N GLY A 7 -4.79 1.79 -12.09
CA GLY A 7 -5.16 2.77 -13.11
C GLY A 7 -3.98 3.13 -14.02
N TYR A 8 -2.80 3.33 -13.43
CA TYR A 8 -1.55 3.59 -14.15
C TYR A 8 -1.19 2.42 -15.08
N GLY A 9 -1.15 1.18 -14.57
CA GLY A 9 -0.83 0.00 -15.38
C GLY A 9 -1.84 -0.25 -16.51
N ILE A 10 -3.14 -0.02 -16.26
CA ILE A 10 -4.19 -0.08 -17.27
C ILE A 10 -3.97 0.99 -18.34
N ALA A 11 -3.72 2.23 -17.95
CA ALA A 11 -3.48 3.34 -18.86
C ALA A 11 -2.24 3.08 -19.74
N ARG A 12 -1.14 2.60 -19.14
CA ARG A 12 0.08 2.20 -19.86
C ARG A 12 -0.20 1.07 -20.85
N ARG A 13 -0.92 0.01 -20.45
CA ARG A 13 -1.27 -1.13 -21.31
C ARG A 13 -2.14 -0.72 -22.49
N LEU A 14 -3.06 0.23 -22.27
CA LEU A 14 -3.94 0.75 -23.31
C LEU A 14 -3.33 1.88 -24.16
N ASN A 15 -2.10 2.30 -23.84
CA ASN A 15 -1.48 3.50 -24.42
C ASN A 15 -2.38 4.74 -24.32
N ARG A 16 -3.02 4.93 -23.16
CA ARG A 16 -3.91 6.06 -22.83
C ARG A 16 -3.36 6.85 -21.65
N SER A 17 -3.83 8.08 -21.46
CA SER A 17 -3.53 8.88 -20.27
C SER A 17 -4.48 8.54 -19.12
N LEU A 18 -4.00 8.62 -17.87
CA LEU A 18 -4.83 8.41 -16.68
C LEU A 18 -5.43 9.73 -16.20
N PHE A 19 -6.72 9.70 -15.89
CA PHE A 19 -7.46 10.81 -15.27
C PHE A 19 -8.24 10.30 -14.06
N PHE A 20 -8.39 11.15 -13.06
CA PHE A 20 -9.29 10.91 -11.93
C PHE A 20 -10.54 11.75 -12.12
N LEU A 21 -11.70 11.08 -12.13
CA LEU A 21 -12.97 11.76 -12.07
C LEU A 21 -13.12 12.35 -10.67
N HIS A 22 -13.28 13.67 -10.57
CA HIS A 22 -13.56 14.31 -9.30
C HIS A 22 -15.06 14.54 -9.18
N ASP A 23 -15.72 13.67 -8.41
CA ASP A 23 -17.14 13.77 -8.12
C ASP A 23 -17.42 14.01 -6.62
N SER A 24 -16.40 14.32 -5.80
CA SER A 24 -16.61 14.47 -4.36
C SER A 24 -15.62 15.40 -3.67
N PHE A 25 -16.18 16.34 -2.92
CA PHE A 25 -15.60 17.21 -1.89
C PHE A 25 -14.92 16.47 -0.71
N ASP A 26 -14.53 15.19 -0.84
CA ASP A 26 -13.85 14.48 0.25
C ASP A 26 -12.38 14.92 0.34
N LYS A 27 -12.17 15.97 1.14
CA LYS A 27 -10.86 16.54 1.47
C LYS A 27 -9.85 15.49 1.93
N ARG A 28 -10.31 14.36 2.50
CA ARG A 28 -9.42 13.27 2.96
C ARG A 28 -8.75 12.56 1.80
N VAL A 29 -9.48 12.30 0.71
CA VAL A 29 -8.93 11.62 -0.48
C VAL A 29 -7.91 12.52 -1.17
N LEU A 30 -8.25 13.81 -1.33
CA LEU A 30 -7.34 14.80 -1.90
C LEU A 30 -6.10 15.02 -1.01
N GLY A 31 -6.29 15.07 0.31
CA GLY A 31 -5.20 15.16 1.29
C GLY A 31 -4.24 13.98 1.18
N TYR A 32 -4.77 12.76 1.19
CA TYR A 32 -3.99 11.53 1.01
C TYR A 32 -3.16 11.55 -0.27
N TYR A 33 -3.77 11.96 -1.38
CA TYR A 33 -3.09 12.06 -2.65
C TYR A 33 -2.03 13.16 -2.69
N CYS A 34 -2.23 14.23 -1.94
CA CYS A 34 -1.23 15.26 -1.77
C CYS A 34 -0.01 14.75 -1.01
N GLU A 35 -0.24 14.12 0.15
CA GLU A 35 0.82 13.52 0.97
C GLU A 35 1.59 12.48 0.16
N MET A 36 0.90 11.65 -0.63
CA MET A 36 1.53 10.69 -1.54
C MET A 36 2.38 11.39 -2.60
N GLY A 37 1.94 12.51 -3.16
CA GLY A 37 2.73 13.31 -4.11
C GLY A 37 3.98 13.95 -3.47
N GLN A 38 3.89 14.32 -2.19
CA GLN A 38 5.04 14.80 -1.41
C GLN A 38 6.00 13.67 -1.04
N ALA A 39 5.47 12.46 -0.76
CA ALA A 39 6.25 11.27 -0.46
C ALA A 39 6.98 10.73 -1.69
N PHE A 40 6.36 10.79 -2.87
CA PHE A 40 6.86 10.20 -4.12
C PHE A 40 6.92 11.24 -5.24
N ALA A 41 7.96 12.08 -5.23
CA ALA A 41 8.07 13.21 -6.15
C ALA A 41 8.14 12.80 -7.64
N LYS A 42 8.70 11.62 -7.95
CA LYS A 42 8.75 11.09 -9.32
C LYS A 42 7.35 10.73 -9.82
N LEU A 43 6.57 10.02 -9.02
CA LEU A 43 5.15 9.73 -9.28
C LEU A 43 4.36 11.01 -9.60
N ALA A 44 4.58 12.07 -8.82
CA ALA A 44 3.88 13.35 -8.98
C ALA A 44 4.22 14.11 -10.27
N ASN A 45 5.34 13.78 -10.91
CA ASN A 45 5.81 14.42 -12.13
C ASN A 45 5.69 13.49 -13.36
N ASP A 46 5.09 12.31 -13.21
CA ASP A 46 4.96 11.37 -14.31
C ASP A 46 3.99 11.87 -15.40
N SER A 47 4.38 11.70 -16.65
CA SER A 47 3.61 12.18 -17.80
C SER A 47 2.30 11.40 -18.05
N THR A 48 2.18 10.19 -17.52
CA THR A 48 0.93 9.41 -17.55
C THR A 48 -0.06 9.92 -16.50
N LEU A 49 0.49 10.54 -15.44
CA LEU A 49 -0.20 11.07 -14.27
C LEU A 49 -0.16 12.61 -14.23
N MET A 50 -0.08 13.34 -15.36
CA MET A 50 0.27 14.78 -15.32
C MET A 50 -0.51 15.59 -14.28
N ARG A 51 0.14 16.62 -13.75
CA ARG A 51 -0.32 17.49 -12.67
C ARG A 51 -1.50 18.37 -13.10
N SER A 52 -2.63 18.32 -12.39
CA SER A 52 -3.69 19.32 -12.58
C SER A 52 -3.23 20.68 -12.02
N THR A 53 -3.03 21.67 -12.91
CA THR A 53 -2.85 23.07 -12.50
C THR A 53 -4.21 23.70 -12.26
N SER A 54 -4.50 24.00 -10.99
CA SER A 54 -5.59 24.88 -10.56
C SER A 54 -6.95 24.56 -11.19
N LEU A 55 -7.72 23.67 -10.58
CA LEU A 55 -9.15 23.62 -10.80
C LEU A 55 -9.83 24.76 -10.03
N PRO A 56 -10.56 25.66 -10.69
CA PRO A 56 -11.38 26.66 -10.01
C PRO A 56 -12.40 25.94 -9.11
N GLY A 57 -12.40 26.24 -7.81
CA GLY A 57 -13.35 25.68 -6.84
C GLY A 57 -12.86 24.50 -6.01
N LEU A 58 -11.67 23.95 -6.29
CA LEU A 58 -11.01 23.04 -5.34
C LEU A 58 -10.41 23.87 -4.21
N GLU A 59 -10.92 23.68 -2.99
CA GLU A 59 -10.31 24.30 -1.81
C GLU A 59 -8.83 23.89 -1.72
N LYS A 60 -7.95 24.89 -1.55
CA LYS A 60 -6.55 24.63 -1.28
C LYS A 60 -6.46 23.84 0.02
N ILE A 61 -5.87 22.65 -0.04
CA ILE A 61 -5.46 21.94 1.17
C ILE A 61 -4.15 22.58 1.61
N ASP A 62 -4.05 22.99 2.87
CA ASP A 62 -2.82 23.61 3.40
C ASP A 62 -1.62 22.69 3.18
N GLY A 63 -0.53 23.25 2.65
CA GLY A 63 0.65 22.48 2.23
C GLY A 63 0.53 21.79 0.86
N CYS A 64 -0.64 21.83 0.23
CA CYS A 64 -0.90 21.23 -1.07
C CYS A 64 -1.14 22.27 -2.16
N ASN A 65 -0.09 22.65 -2.88
CA ASN A 65 -0.27 23.52 -4.04
C ASN A 65 -0.79 22.75 -5.27
N HIS A 66 -0.61 21.41 -5.33
CA HIS A 66 -0.94 20.57 -6.48
C HIS A 66 -1.11 19.09 -6.09
N VAL A 67 -2.00 18.38 -6.78
CA VAL A 67 -2.13 16.91 -6.71
C VAL A 67 -1.31 16.21 -7.81
N PRO A 68 -0.85 14.97 -7.60
CA PRO A 68 0.03 14.24 -8.54
C PRO A 68 -0.70 13.63 -9.75
N PHE A 69 -1.91 14.08 -10.08
CA PHE A 69 -2.70 13.54 -11.20
C PHE A 69 -3.63 14.55 -11.84
N ASN A 70 -4.05 14.22 -13.07
CA ASN A 70 -5.03 14.99 -13.82
C ASN A 70 -6.41 14.69 -13.25
N ILE A 71 -7.17 15.76 -13.01
CA ILE A 71 -8.56 15.67 -12.60
C ILE A 71 -9.42 16.14 -13.76
N ILE A 72 -10.47 15.40 -14.07
CA ILE A 72 -11.50 15.79 -15.04
C ILE A 72 -12.81 16.10 -14.32
N SER A 73 -13.56 17.07 -14.86
CA SER A 73 -14.92 17.39 -14.44
C SER A 73 -15.84 16.18 -14.65
N ASN A 74 -16.86 16.03 -13.79
CA ASN A 74 -17.91 15.04 -13.98
C ASN A 74 -18.77 15.31 -15.24
N GLU A 75 -18.70 16.52 -15.79
CA GLU A 75 -19.29 16.92 -17.07
C GLU A 75 -18.53 16.38 -18.30
N ALA A 76 -17.35 15.77 -18.11
CA ALA A 76 -16.60 15.18 -19.22
C ALA A 76 -17.36 13.98 -19.82
N GLU A 77 -17.34 13.85 -21.14
CA GLU A 77 -17.91 12.68 -21.81
C GLU A 77 -17.01 11.45 -21.58
N TYR A 78 -17.59 10.39 -21.00
CA TYR A 78 -16.93 9.11 -20.76
C TYR A 78 -17.88 7.93 -20.96
N THR A 79 -17.31 6.77 -21.25
CA THR A 79 -18.03 5.48 -21.26
C THR A 79 -17.59 4.65 -20.07
N ILE A 80 -18.54 4.18 -19.26
CA ILE A 80 -18.26 3.25 -18.16
C ILE A 80 -17.96 1.88 -18.75
N VAL A 81 -16.82 1.30 -18.37
CA VAL A 81 -16.42 -0.04 -18.77
C VAL A 81 -16.17 -0.91 -17.54
N PRO A 82 -16.69 -2.15 -17.49
CA PRO A 82 -16.51 -3.02 -16.33
C PRO A 82 -15.05 -3.51 -16.20
N LEU A 83 -14.68 -3.91 -14.98
CA LEU A 83 -13.52 -4.78 -14.75
C LEU A 83 -14.03 -6.21 -14.57
N ALA A 84 -13.26 -7.07 -13.88
CA ALA A 84 -13.67 -8.43 -13.61
C ALA A 84 -15.04 -8.50 -12.92
N THR A 85 -15.93 -9.36 -13.42
CA THR A 85 -17.24 -9.64 -12.85
C THR A 85 -17.43 -11.13 -12.57
N ASP A 86 -18.37 -11.49 -11.71
CA ASP A 86 -18.84 -12.87 -11.57
C ASP A 86 -19.78 -13.28 -12.73
N HIS A 87 -20.37 -14.47 -12.60
CA HIS A 87 -21.31 -15.05 -13.56
C HIS A 87 -22.66 -14.31 -13.61
N GLU A 88 -22.97 -13.49 -12.60
CA GLU A 88 -24.16 -12.63 -12.55
C GLU A 88 -23.87 -11.20 -13.03
N GLY A 89 -22.62 -10.91 -13.43
CA GLY A 89 -22.18 -9.58 -13.86
C GLY A 89 -21.83 -8.64 -12.71
N VAL A 90 -21.72 -9.15 -11.48
CA VAL A 90 -21.37 -8.34 -10.30
C VAL A 90 -19.85 -8.11 -10.27
N PRO A 91 -19.36 -6.87 -10.11
CA PRO A 91 -17.92 -6.60 -10.07
C PRO A 91 -17.20 -7.29 -8.90
N ILE A 92 -16.03 -7.88 -9.18
CA ILE A 92 -15.19 -8.57 -8.19
C ILE A 92 -13.88 -7.80 -8.00
N CYS A 93 -13.55 -7.42 -6.75
CA CYS A 93 -12.43 -6.51 -6.47
C CYS A 93 -11.03 -7.06 -6.73
N TYR A 94 -10.84 -8.36 -6.57
CA TYR A 94 -9.53 -9.01 -6.54
C TYR A 94 -9.25 -9.83 -7.80
N ASN A 95 -10.24 -10.01 -8.68
CA ASN A 95 -10.04 -10.76 -9.91
C ASN A 95 -9.36 -9.88 -10.96
N TYR A 96 -8.43 -10.50 -11.69
CA TYR A 96 -7.83 -9.87 -12.86
C TYR A 96 -8.66 -10.13 -14.10
N GLU A 97 -8.89 -9.06 -14.86
CA GLU A 97 -9.34 -9.14 -16.25
C GLU A 97 -8.42 -8.28 -17.11
N ASP A 98 -7.98 -8.81 -18.26
CA ASP A 98 -7.05 -8.10 -19.12
C ASP A 98 -7.71 -6.86 -19.75
N PRO A 99 -7.26 -5.63 -19.41
CA PRO A 99 -7.87 -4.42 -19.95
C PRO A 99 -7.64 -4.27 -21.45
N SER A 100 -6.75 -5.05 -22.09
CA SER A 100 -6.50 -5.03 -23.54
C SER A 100 -7.77 -5.27 -24.37
N ARG A 101 -8.82 -5.87 -23.79
CA ARG A 101 -10.17 -5.94 -24.40
C ARG A 101 -10.75 -4.56 -24.78
N TYR A 102 -10.20 -3.48 -24.24
CA TYR A 102 -10.59 -2.10 -24.48
C TYR A 102 -9.62 -1.32 -25.38
N ALA A 103 -8.60 -1.96 -25.96
CA ALA A 103 -7.61 -1.29 -26.81
C ALA A 103 -8.28 -0.51 -27.95
N ASP A 104 -9.22 -1.17 -28.64
CA ASP A 104 -9.93 -0.62 -29.80
C ASP A 104 -11.28 0.04 -29.44
N HIS A 105 -11.52 0.31 -28.15
CA HIS A 105 -12.78 0.91 -27.73
C HIS A 105 -12.93 2.33 -28.30
N PRO A 106 -14.03 2.65 -29.02
CA PRO A 106 -14.15 3.89 -29.79
C PRO A 106 -14.30 5.15 -28.93
N ALA A 107 -14.73 4.99 -27.67
CA ALA A 107 -14.87 6.11 -26.76
C ALA A 107 -13.53 6.81 -26.46
N LYS A 108 -13.59 8.14 -26.44
CA LYS A 108 -12.45 9.02 -26.11
C LYS A 108 -11.95 8.77 -24.68
N SER A 109 -12.86 8.64 -23.73
CA SER A 109 -12.57 8.44 -22.31
C SER A 109 -13.26 7.19 -21.79
N LEU A 110 -12.53 6.34 -21.08
CA LEU A 110 -13.06 5.15 -20.42
C LEU A 110 -13.07 5.39 -18.90
N MET A 111 -14.22 5.20 -18.28
CA MET A 111 -14.34 5.25 -16.83
C MET A 111 -14.36 3.83 -16.27
N LEU A 112 -13.34 3.51 -15.47
CA LEU A 112 -13.23 2.24 -14.77
C LEU A 112 -13.45 2.48 -13.28
N ASN A 113 -14.26 1.65 -12.64
CA ASN A 113 -14.41 1.71 -11.19
C ASN A 113 -13.18 1.04 -10.52
N GLN A 114 -12.19 1.86 -10.18
CA GLN A 114 -10.91 1.42 -9.61
C GLN A 114 -11.04 0.78 -8.23
N ILE A 115 -12.20 0.86 -7.55
CA ILE A 115 -12.47 0.09 -6.32
C ILE A 115 -12.30 -1.42 -6.59
N PHE A 116 -12.59 -1.85 -7.82
CA PHE A 116 -12.48 -3.24 -8.25
C PHE A 116 -11.13 -3.60 -8.88
N ALA A 117 -10.17 -2.66 -8.92
CA ALA A 117 -8.86 -2.89 -9.51
C ALA A 117 -7.80 -3.25 -8.45
N GLN A 118 -8.12 -4.13 -7.49
CA GLN A 118 -7.21 -4.52 -6.39
C GLN A 118 -6.49 -5.82 -6.75
N ASN A 119 -5.75 -5.81 -7.86
CA ASN A 119 -4.96 -6.94 -8.33
C ASN A 119 -3.63 -6.47 -8.95
N VAL A 120 -2.50 -7.08 -8.56
CA VAL A 120 -1.16 -6.69 -9.03
C VAL A 120 -0.98 -6.89 -10.54
N ARG A 121 -1.67 -7.85 -11.15
CA ARG A 121 -1.58 -8.11 -12.60
C ARG A 121 -2.01 -6.93 -13.48
N TYR A 122 -2.73 -5.94 -12.93
CA TYR A 122 -3.00 -4.69 -13.63
C TYR A 122 -1.74 -3.87 -13.87
N PHE A 123 -0.70 -4.02 -13.03
CA PHE A 123 0.52 -3.23 -13.10
C PHE A 123 1.82 -4.04 -12.95
N TYR A 124 1.74 -5.37 -12.92
CA TYR A 124 2.86 -6.29 -12.75
C TYR A 124 4.01 -6.03 -13.74
N ASP A 125 3.67 -5.89 -15.02
CA ASP A 125 4.64 -5.64 -16.09
C ASP A 125 5.38 -4.31 -15.93
N TYR A 126 4.82 -3.40 -15.14
CA TYR A 126 5.35 -2.06 -14.88
C TYR A 126 5.99 -1.95 -13.48
N LEU A 127 6.17 -3.05 -12.74
CA LEU A 127 6.78 -3.01 -11.40
C LEU A 127 8.15 -2.31 -11.35
N PRO A 128 9.08 -2.50 -12.31
CA PRO A 128 10.34 -1.77 -12.30
C PRO A 128 10.14 -0.24 -12.43
N GLU A 129 9.23 0.17 -13.32
CA GLU A 129 8.88 1.57 -13.52
C GLU A 129 8.20 2.16 -12.27
N ILE A 130 7.26 1.42 -11.69
CA ILE A 130 6.56 1.80 -10.45
C ILE A 130 7.53 1.92 -9.28
N ARG A 131 8.52 1.04 -9.15
CA ARG A 131 9.57 1.18 -8.12
C ARG A 131 10.34 2.48 -8.26
N SER A 132 10.65 2.90 -9.49
CA SER A 132 11.26 4.22 -9.75
C SER A 132 10.30 5.36 -9.42
N LEU A 133 9.02 5.26 -9.79
CA LEU A 133 8.03 6.29 -9.49
C LEU A 133 7.81 6.47 -7.98
N LEU A 134 7.87 5.38 -7.22
CA LEU A 134 7.69 5.33 -5.78
C LEU A 134 8.99 5.50 -4.99
N GLU A 135 10.04 6.09 -5.59
CA GLU A 135 11.20 6.51 -4.82
C GLU A 135 10.83 7.62 -3.83
N PHE A 136 11.24 7.44 -2.57
CA PHE A 136 10.98 8.39 -1.50
C PHE A 136 11.60 9.76 -1.78
N SER A 137 10.86 10.82 -1.51
CA SER A 137 11.35 12.19 -1.66
C SER A 137 12.46 12.50 -0.63
N PRO A 138 13.40 13.42 -0.94
CA PRO A 138 14.45 13.80 0.01
C PRO A 138 13.90 14.28 1.37
N HIS A 139 12.74 14.92 1.37
CA HIS A 139 12.08 15.36 2.61
C HIS A 139 11.62 14.16 3.47
N LEU A 140 10.96 13.18 2.85
CA LEU A 140 10.53 11.97 3.56
C LEU A 140 11.72 11.14 4.03
N GLN A 141 12.77 11.00 3.21
CA GLN A 141 14.02 10.36 3.61
C GLN A 141 14.61 11.04 4.84
N GLN A 142 14.72 12.37 4.84
CA GLN A 142 15.25 13.12 5.98
C GLN A 142 14.41 12.92 7.26
N ARG A 143 13.08 12.97 7.14
CA ARG A 143 12.17 12.75 8.27
C ARG A 143 12.32 11.31 8.80
N GLY A 144 12.34 10.33 7.90
CA GLY A 144 12.51 8.92 8.23
C GLY A 144 13.86 8.62 8.88
N GLU A 145 14.96 9.19 8.42
CA GLU A 145 16.28 9.01 9.06
C GLU A 145 16.29 9.57 10.49
N ARG A 146 15.63 10.71 10.77
CA ARG A 146 15.49 11.19 12.16
C ARG A 146 14.72 10.21 13.04
N ILE A 147 13.70 9.55 12.50
CA ILE A 147 12.94 8.53 13.23
C ILE A 147 13.83 7.31 13.51
N LEU A 148 14.63 6.88 12.53
CA LEU A 148 15.59 5.79 12.71
C LEU A 148 16.63 6.10 13.80
N GLU A 149 17.14 7.33 13.83
CA GLU A 149 18.03 7.81 14.89
C GLU A 149 17.36 7.74 16.28
N GLN A 150 16.09 8.13 16.38
CA GLN A 150 15.31 8.06 17.63
C GLN A 150 15.02 6.63 18.09
N LEU A 151 14.69 5.73 17.15
CA LEU A 151 14.52 4.30 17.43
C LEU A 151 15.85 3.66 17.85
N GLY A 152 16.97 4.23 17.40
CA GLY A 152 18.33 3.79 17.69
C GLY A 152 18.72 2.51 16.92
N SER A 153 20.01 2.17 17.00
CA SER A 153 20.57 0.96 16.37
C SER A 153 19.92 -0.34 16.87
N ASN A 154 19.22 -0.27 18.01
CA ASN A 154 18.55 -1.39 18.65
C ASN A 154 17.38 -1.96 17.85
N ILE A 155 16.90 -1.32 16.79
CA ILE A 155 15.72 -1.78 16.02
C ILE A 155 16.04 -2.03 14.53
N THR A 156 17.29 -1.83 14.11
CA THR A 156 17.74 -2.20 12.74
C THR A 156 17.80 -3.73 12.57
N ASN A 157 17.73 -4.21 11.32
CA ASN A 157 17.76 -5.62 10.96
C ASN A 157 16.69 -6.43 11.71
N ALA A 158 15.44 -5.98 11.61
CA ALA A 158 14.32 -6.49 12.38
C ALA A 158 13.44 -7.46 11.59
N MET A 159 12.81 -8.37 12.34
CA MET A 159 11.62 -9.07 11.90
C MET A 159 10.44 -8.11 12.00
N CYS A 160 10.05 -7.55 10.87
CA CYS A 160 8.92 -6.64 10.78
C CYS A 160 7.61 -7.37 10.61
N VAL A 161 6.52 -6.83 11.16
CA VAL A 161 5.20 -7.45 11.06
C VAL A 161 4.13 -6.41 10.87
N HIS A 162 3.23 -6.64 9.91
CA HIS A 162 2.02 -5.87 9.77
C HIS A 162 0.81 -6.57 10.38
N LEU A 163 0.12 -5.87 11.29
CA LEU A 163 -1.00 -6.35 12.11
C LEU A 163 -2.26 -5.53 11.76
N ARG A 164 -3.14 -6.09 10.92
CA ARG A 164 -4.49 -5.54 10.67
C ARG A 164 -5.48 -6.12 11.68
N GLN A 165 -5.83 -5.33 12.69
CA GLN A 165 -6.67 -5.76 13.80
C GLN A 165 -7.90 -4.87 13.98
N GLY A 166 -7.82 -3.56 13.77
CA GLY A 166 -8.84 -2.58 14.17
C GLY A 166 -10.25 -2.93 13.69
N ASP A 167 -10.49 -2.91 12.38
CA ASP A 167 -11.80 -3.24 11.78
C ASP A 167 -12.18 -4.73 11.90
N TYR A 168 -11.25 -5.60 12.31
CA TYR A 168 -11.47 -7.04 12.47
C TYR A 168 -11.68 -7.47 13.93
N ALA A 169 -11.49 -6.58 14.90
CA ALA A 169 -11.41 -6.92 16.32
C ALA A 169 -12.66 -7.66 16.84
N PHE A 170 -13.83 -7.31 16.33
CA PHE A 170 -15.12 -7.85 16.79
C PHE A 170 -15.63 -9.07 16.00
N GLY A 171 -15.02 -9.40 14.84
CA GLY A 171 -15.54 -10.46 13.96
C GLY A 171 -14.53 -11.57 13.64
N SER A 172 -13.27 -11.21 13.42
CA SER A 172 -12.22 -12.17 13.07
C SER A 172 -10.87 -11.66 13.58
N PRO A 173 -10.69 -11.55 14.91
CA PRO A 173 -9.46 -11.04 15.48
C PRO A 173 -8.26 -11.93 15.10
N LEU A 174 -7.08 -11.33 15.01
CA LEU A 174 -5.84 -12.08 14.83
C LEU A 174 -5.65 -13.08 15.97
N ASN A 175 -5.21 -14.29 15.62
CA ASN A 175 -4.81 -15.26 16.62
C ASN A 175 -3.42 -14.89 17.13
N SER A 176 -3.34 -14.26 18.31
CA SER A 176 -2.08 -13.80 18.89
C SER A 176 -1.07 -14.93 19.10
N THR A 177 -1.52 -16.12 19.51
CA THR A 177 -0.63 -17.27 19.74
C THR A 177 0.04 -17.73 18.44
N LEU A 178 -0.75 -17.86 17.37
CA LEU A 178 -0.23 -18.21 16.04
C LEU A 178 0.67 -17.11 15.48
N THR A 179 0.27 -15.85 15.65
CA THR A 179 1.03 -14.69 15.17
C THR A 179 2.40 -14.63 15.86
N LEU A 180 2.45 -14.69 17.20
CA LEU A 180 3.71 -14.73 17.97
C LEU A 180 4.59 -15.93 17.59
N SER A 181 3.98 -17.09 17.39
CA SER A 181 4.72 -18.30 16.99
C SER A 181 5.36 -18.13 15.62
N ALA A 182 4.62 -17.58 14.64
CA ALA A 182 5.14 -17.28 13.32
C ALA A 182 6.27 -16.24 13.37
N MET A 183 6.10 -15.18 14.16
CA MET A 183 7.13 -14.14 14.35
C MET A 183 8.42 -14.70 14.91
N ARG A 184 8.34 -15.52 15.97
CA ARG A 184 9.51 -16.16 16.59
C ARG A 184 10.17 -17.15 15.64
N LEU A 185 9.39 -17.95 14.91
CA LEU A 185 9.90 -18.90 13.92
C LEU A 185 10.66 -18.20 12.79
N LEU A 186 10.07 -17.15 12.19
CA LEU A 186 10.69 -16.42 11.09
C LEU A 186 11.92 -15.63 11.56
N ALA A 187 11.85 -14.97 12.72
CA ALA A 187 13.00 -14.31 13.31
C ALA A 187 14.15 -15.31 13.55
N SER A 188 13.87 -16.50 14.10
CA SER A 188 14.89 -17.53 14.29
C SER A 188 15.47 -18.03 12.96
N ARG A 189 14.64 -18.20 11.92
CA ARG A 189 15.09 -18.62 10.58
C ARG A 189 16.07 -17.62 9.95
N HIS A 190 15.84 -16.33 10.16
CA HIS A 190 16.65 -15.25 9.60
C HIS A 190 17.70 -14.70 10.58
N ASN A 191 17.89 -15.35 11.73
CA ASN A 191 18.81 -14.92 12.79
C ASN A 191 18.57 -13.47 13.28
N LEU A 192 17.30 -13.09 13.40
CA LEU A 192 16.87 -11.77 13.84
C LEU A 192 16.49 -11.80 15.32
N SER A 193 16.93 -10.78 16.06
CA SER A 193 16.62 -10.62 17.50
C SER A 193 15.78 -9.36 17.78
N ARG A 194 15.49 -8.57 16.74
CA ARG A 194 14.71 -7.33 16.82
C ARG A 194 13.37 -7.53 16.13
N TYR A 195 12.34 -6.88 16.65
CA TYR A 195 10.99 -6.88 16.08
C TYR A 195 10.49 -5.46 15.92
N PHE A 196 9.81 -5.19 14.80
CA PHE A 196 9.13 -3.91 14.59
C PHE A 196 7.72 -4.15 14.08
N LEU A 197 6.72 -3.61 14.79
CA LEU A 197 5.32 -3.86 14.51
C LEU A 197 4.67 -2.66 13.84
N PHE A 198 4.06 -2.89 12.69
CA PHE A 198 3.17 -1.97 11.99
C PHE A 198 1.72 -2.42 12.17
N GLY A 199 0.77 -1.49 12.23
CA GLY A 199 -0.63 -1.87 12.39
C GLY A 199 -1.54 -0.74 12.83
N ASP A 200 -2.83 -1.04 12.89
CA ASP A 200 -3.89 -0.06 13.15
C ASP A 200 -4.45 -0.09 14.58
N ASP A 201 -4.00 -1.04 15.40
CA ASP A 201 -4.39 -1.15 16.82
C ASP A 201 -3.15 -1.01 17.72
N GLN A 202 -2.94 0.21 18.23
CA GLN A 202 -1.80 0.56 19.08
C GLN A 202 -1.77 -0.24 20.39
N SER A 203 -2.93 -0.54 20.99
CA SER A 203 -3.01 -1.30 22.23
C SER A 203 -2.60 -2.75 21.99
N TYR A 204 -3.07 -3.34 20.89
CA TYR A 204 -2.70 -4.69 20.49
C TYR A 204 -1.22 -4.81 20.17
N MET A 205 -0.67 -3.88 19.39
CA MET A 205 0.76 -3.84 19.06
C MET A 205 1.63 -3.72 20.31
N LYS A 206 1.27 -2.83 21.24
CA LYS A 206 1.99 -2.66 22.50
C LYS A 206 2.00 -3.96 23.33
N GLY A 207 0.88 -4.67 23.39
CA GLY A 207 0.79 -5.98 24.05
C GLY A 207 1.74 -7.00 23.44
N LEU A 208 1.71 -7.16 22.11
CA LEU A 208 2.61 -8.08 21.40
C LEU A 208 4.09 -7.70 21.53
N ALA A 209 4.42 -6.41 21.45
CA ALA A 209 5.80 -5.94 21.64
C ALA A 209 6.31 -6.27 23.06
N SER A 210 5.46 -6.16 24.08
CA SER A 210 5.79 -6.57 25.44
C SER A 210 6.07 -8.07 25.55
N GLU A 211 5.33 -8.91 24.83
CA GLU A 211 5.52 -10.37 24.83
C GLU A 211 6.75 -10.84 24.03
N LEU A 212 7.22 -10.02 23.09
CA LEU A 212 8.40 -10.32 22.26
C LEU A 212 9.70 -9.84 22.88
N THR A 213 9.62 -8.80 23.71
CA THR A 213 10.79 -8.23 24.39
C THR A 213 11.26 -9.17 25.50
N ASN A 214 12.51 -9.62 25.39
CA ASN A 214 13.18 -10.41 26.41
C ASN A 214 14.63 -9.95 26.52
N LEU A 215 14.89 -9.04 27.47
CA LEU A 215 16.20 -8.43 27.66
C LEU A 215 17.28 -9.44 28.05
N LYS A 216 16.93 -10.55 28.72
CA LYS A 216 17.88 -11.61 29.07
C LYS A 216 18.39 -12.35 27.84
N GLU A 217 17.54 -12.49 26.83
CA GLU A 217 17.88 -13.07 25.52
C GLU A 217 18.31 -12.01 24.50
N GLY A 218 18.45 -10.75 24.94
CA GLY A 218 18.77 -9.63 24.06
C GLY A 218 17.71 -9.37 22.99
N LYS A 219 16.47 -9.83 23.16
CA LYS A 219 15.36 -9.59 22.21
C LYS A 219 14.64 -8.29 22.53
N ILE A 220 14.44 -7.45 21.52
CA ILE A 220 13.82 -6.12 21.67
C ILE A 220 12.72 -5.99 20.62
N ALA A 221 11.54 -5.52 21.04
CA ALA A 221 10.45 -5.21 20.12
C ALA A 221 10.00 -3.75 20.29
N ALA A 222 9.73 -3.10 19.17
CA ALA A 222 9.09 -1.78 19.10
C ALA A 222 7.90 -1.82 18.13
N TYR A 223 7.11 -0.76 18.10
CA TYR A 223 5.95 -0.64 17.23
C TYR A 223 5.82 0.78 16.69
N SER A 224 5.20 0.91 15.53
CA SER A 224 5.01 2.19 14.86
C SER A 224 3.88 3.01 15.49
N VAL A 225 4.13 4.31 15.58
CA VAL A 225 3.18 5.36 15.92
C VAL A 225 3.16 6.47 14.85
N TYR A 226 3.70 6.18 13.68
CA TYR A 226 4.02 7.12 12.61
C TYR A 226 2.94 7.12 11.50
N ASP A 227 3.03 8.07 10.56
CA ASP A 227 2.12 8.11 9.42
C ASP A 227 2.44 7.04 8.36
N GLU A 228 1.51 6.82 7.41
CA GLU A 228 1.60 5.77 6.38
C GLU A 228 2.91 5.85 5.57
N PHE A 229 3.34 7.06 5.19
CA PHE A 229 4.50 7.23 4.33
C PHE A 229 5.81 7.11 5.11
N GLU A 230 5.82 7.55 6.37
CA GLU A 230 6.90 7.23 7.30
C GLU A 230 7.03 5.72 7.49
N ASP A 231 5.92 5.01 7.66
CA ASP A 231 5.90 3.56 7.80
C ASP A 231 6.44 2.83 6.57
N PHE A 232 6.11 3.29 5.36
CA PHE A 232 6.74 2.78 4.14
C PHE A 232 8.25 2.99 4.14
N TYR A 233 8.72 4.17 4.56
CA TYR A 233 10.14 4.45 4.66
C TYR A 233 10.81 3.53 5.69
N LEU A 234 10.26 3.44 6.91
CA LEU A 234 10.77 2.58 7.97
C LEU A 234 10.82 1.11 7.53
N ALA A 235 9.79 0.63 6.83
CA ALA A 235 9.78 -0.73 6.30
C ALA A 235 10.93 -0.98 5.30
N SER A 236 11.28 0.03 4.49
CA SER A 236 12.41 -0.04 3.55
C SER A 236 13.79 -0.02 4.20
N ARG A 237 13.89 0.37 5.48
CA ARG A 237 15.17 0.59 6.19
C ARG A 237 15.39 -0.39 7.34
N LEU A 238 14.33 -0.80 8.03
CA LEU A 238 14.41 -1.64 9.22
C LEU A 238 14.29 -3.14 8.94
N CYS A 239 13.56 -3.51 7.89
CA CYS A 239 13.04 -4.87 7.76
C CYS A 239 13.94 -5.77 6.93
N ASP A 240 14.55 -6.76 7.59
CA ASP A 240 15.30 -7.84 6.94
C ASP A 240 14.39 -9.03 6.57
N SER A 241 13.29 -9.17 7.30
CA SER A 241 12.20 -10.11 7.04
C SER A 241 10.88 -9.45 7.42
N PHE A 242 9.81 -9.78 6.70
CA PHE A 242 8.52 -9.12 6.86
C PHE A 242 7.38 -10.14 6.90
N LEU A 243 6.45 -10.01 7.86
CA LEU A 243 5.26 -10.84 7.95
C LEU A 243 3.99 -10.01 7.83
N ILE A 244 3.15 -10.36 6.87
CA ILE A 244 1.78 -9.84 6.75
C ILE A 244 0.86 -10.79 7.53
N ALA A 245 0.55 -10.45 8.79
CA ALA A 245 -0.22 -11.34 9.69
C ALA A 245 -1.69 -11.53 9.23
N ARG A 246 -2.18 -10.63 8.38
CA ARG A 246 -3.47 -10.77 7.69
C ARG A 246 -3.25 -10.52 6.21
N SER A 247 -3.15 -11.59 5.43
CA SER A 247 -2.79 -11.52 4.01
C SER A 247 -3.60 -10.47 3.27
N VAL A 248 -4.93 -10.41 3.45
CA VAL A 248 -5.87 -9.48 2.78
C VAL A 248 -5.64 -7.98 3.00
N SER A 249 -4.66 -7.57 3.82
CA SER A 249 -4.35 -6.15 4.01
C SER A 249 -3.56 -5.57 2.82
N THR A 250 -4.18 -4.65 2.09
CA THR A 250 -3.51 -3.89 1.03
C THR A 250 -2.39 -3.00 1.58
N PHE A 251 -2.55 -2.44 2.80
CA PHE A 251 -1.49 -1.67 3.45
C PHE A 251 -0.28 -2.55 3.81
N GLY A 252 -0.53 -3.77 4.31
CA GLY A 252 0.52 -4.75 4.59
C GLY A 252 1.28 -5.16 3.33
N TRP A 253 0.59 -5.24 2.19
CA TRP A 253 1.21 -5.44 0.89
C TRP A 253 2.13 -4.27 0.50
N TRP A 254 1.68 -3.01 0.67
CA TRP A 254 2.50 -1.83 0.35
C TRP A 254 3.72 -1.70 1.26
N LEU A 255 3.61 -1.96 2.56
CA LEU A 255 4.79 -2.06 3.43
C LEU A 255 5.80 -3.09 2.89
N ALA A 256 5.31 -4.29 2.56
CA ALA A 256 6.15 -5.36 2.03
C ALA A 256 6.78 -5.02 0.66
N PHE A 257 6.09 -4.26 -0.19
CA PHE A 257 6.62 -3.77 -1.46
C PHE A 257 7.92 -2.96 -1.29
N PHE A 258 8.01 -2.18 -0.21
CA PHE A 258 9.16 -1.32 0.10
C PHE A 258 10.30 -2.03 0.84
N VAL A 259 10.07 -3.23 1.39
CA VAL A 259 11.12 -4.04 2.04
C VAL A 259 12.23 -4.36 1.05
N GLN A 260 13.50 -4.25 1.46
CA GLN A 260 14.61 -4.53 0.54
C GLN A 260 14.72 -6.03 0.22
N ASN A 261 14.61 -6.88 1.23
CA ASN A 261 14.71 -8.34 1.07
C ASN A 261 13.37 -8.96 0.66
N GLN A 262 13.05 -8.90 -0.63
CA GLN A 262 11.83 -9.49 -1.18
C GLN A 262 11.77 -11.03 -1.05
N ASN A 263 12.90 -11.70 -0.78
CA ASN A 263 12.95 -13.15 -0.55
C ASN A 263 12.54 -13.54 0.89
N ALA A 264 12.36 -12.57 1.78
CA ALA A 264 11.97 -12.78 3.17
C ALA A 264 10.63 -12.11 3.51
N VAL A 265 9.73 -12.02 2.53
CA VAL A 265 8.35 -11.59 2.75
C VAL A 265 7.45 -12.81 2.92
N TYR A 266 6.71 -12.85 4.03
CA TYR A 266 5.82 -13.93 4.44
C TYR A 266 4.42 -13.38 4.69
N TYR A 267 3.42 -14.25 4.61
CA TYR A 267 2.03 -13.89 4.91
C TYR A 267 1.32 -15.04 5.61
N MET A 268 0.34 -14.70 6.45
CA MET A 268 -0.57 -15.67 7.06
C MET A 268 -1.92 -15.61 6.36
N TYR A 269 -2.48 -16.78 6.06
CA TYR A 269 -3.85 -16.90 5.57
C TYR A 269 -4.85 -16.54 6.67
N GLY A 270 -5.87 -15.75 6.31
CA GLY A 270 -6.92 -15.35 7.25
C GLY A 270 -7.79 -16.51 7.74
N SER A 271 -7.86 -17.62 7.00
CA SER A 271 -8.47 -18.86 7.47
C SER A 271 -7.86 -20.10 6.80
N LYS A 272 -8.02 -21.28 7.43
CA LYS A 272 -7.63 -22.57 6.85
C LYS A 272 -8.36 -22.92 5.54
N TYR A 273 -9.50 -22.25 5.27
CA TYR A 273 -10.36 -22.47 4.12
C TYR A 273 -10.13 -21.44 3.00
N ASP A 274 -9.48 -20.32 3.29
CA ASP A 274 -9.09 -19.31 2.30
C ASP A 274 -7.57 -19.33 2.14
N ARG A 275 -7.10 -20.39 1.48
CA ARG A 275 -5.68 -20.60 1.11
C ARG A 275 -5.29 -19.88 -0.18
N ARG A 276 -6.21 -19.11 -0.76
CA ARG A 276 -5.85 -18.26 -1.90
C ARG A 276 -4.87 -17.25 -1.35
N ILE A 277 -3.66 -17.26 -1.90
CA ILE A 277 -2.85 -16.05 -1.97
C ILE A 277 -3.78 -15.09 -2.67
N PRO A 278 -4.33 -14.08 -1.98
CA PRO A 278 -5.37 -13.32 -2.62
C PRO A 278 -4.73 -12.69 -3.87
N GLU A 279 -5.41 -12.83 -5.01
CA GLU A 279 -4.78 -12.70 -6.35
C GLU A 279 -4.02 -11.38 -6.54
N PHE A 280 -4.26 -10.41 -5.67
CA PHE A 280 -3.43 -9.22 -5.53
C PHE A 280 -1.96 -9.45 -5.19
N PHE A 281 -1.52 -10.63 -4.73
CA PHE A 281 -0.10 -10.95 -4.50
C PHE A 281 0.55 -11.71 -5.67
N LEU A 282 -0.24 -12.17 -6.65
CA LEU A 282 0.21 -12.94 -7.82
C LEU A 282 0.32 -12.05 -9.06
#